data_AF-A0A455U7X4-F1
#
_entry.id   AF-A0A455U7X4-F1
#
_cell.length_a   1.000
_cell.length_b   1.000
_cell.length_c   1.000
_cell.angle_alpha   90.00
_cell.angle_beta   90.00
_cell.angle_gamma   90.00
#
_symmetry.space_group_name_H-M   'P 1'
#
loop_
_entity.id
_entity.type
_entity.pdbx_description
1 polymer ?
#
loop_
_entity_poly.entity_id
_entity_poly.type
_entity_poly.pdbx_seq_one_letter_code
_entity_poly.pdbx_strand_id
1 'polypeptide(L)'
;MDEVGKADAELSPLEAIRLACHAGLVRLEQPSYQRILSILLHRCEFFSDINPLDMQEKIGNECFDEMLNVFTLAQEQQLLREDLSPEIATRLMQSMLGGLFHDWLRNPDAFSIRERGGELIDTSIRMMHR
;
A
#
# COMPACT_ATOMS: atom_id res chain seq x y z
N MET A 1 -14.91 -29.56 -15.44
CA MET A 1 -14.31 -28.24 -15.74
C MET A 1 -14.37 -27.48 -14.44
N ASP A 2 -13.54 -27.91 -13.48
CA ASP A 2 -13.72 -27.59 -12.05
C ASP A 2 -12.37 -27.44 -11.34
N GLU A 3 -11.39 -26.83 -12.01
CA GLU A 3 -10.05 -26.60 -11.45
C GLU A 3 -9.56 -25.16 -11.63
N VAL A 4 -10.47 -24.18 -11.56
CA VAL A 4 -10.09 -22.76 -11.55
C VAL A 4 -10.62 -22.03 -10.30
N GLY A 5 -11.40 -22.70 -9.44
CA GLY A 5 -12.08 -22.07 -8.29
C GLY A 5 -11.56 -22.43 -6.90
N LYS A 6 -10.42 -23.12 -6.75
CA LYS A 6 -9.94 -23.61 -5.43
C LYS A 6 -8.63 -23.00 -4.93
N ALA A 7 -7.89 -22.23 -5.75
CA ALA A 7 -6.62 -21.65 -5.32
C ALA A 7 -6.77 -20.30 -4.57
N ASP A 8 -7.89 -19.59 -4.74
CA ASP A 8 -8.13 -18.28 -4.09
C ASP A 8 -8.80 -18.36 -2.71
N ALA A 9 -9.07 -19.57 -2.21
CA ALA A 9 -9.75 -19.78 -0.93
C ALA A 9 -8.81 -19.91 0.29
N GLU A 10 -7.48 -19.82 0.13
CA GLU A 10 -6.51 -20.18 1.18
C GLU A 10 -5.61 -19.04 1.70
N LEU A 11 -5.62 -17.85 1.10
CA LEU A 11 -4.78 -16.74 1.56
C LEU A 11 -5.48 -15.95 2.67
N SER A 12 -4.81 -15.81 3.82
CA SER A 12 -5.32 -14.96 4.90
C SER A 12 -5.40 -13.50 4.44
N PRO A 13 -6.34 -12.70 4.95
CA PRO A 13 -6.45 -11.27 4.61
C PRO A 13 -5.14 -10.50 4.81
N LEU A 14 -4.41 -10.81 5.89
CA LEU A 14 -3.12 -10.19 6.17
C LEU A 14 -2.03 -10.59 5.17
N GLU A 15 -2.04 -11.84 4.69
CA GLU A 15 -1.13 -12.27 3.63
C GLU A 15 -1.50 -11.66 2.27
N ALA A 16 -2.80 -11.54 1.98
CA ALA A 16 -3.29 -10.93 0.75
C ALA A 16 -2.84 -9.46 0.63
N ILE A 17 -3.01 -8.65 1.68
CA ILE A 17 -2.53 -7.26 1.66
C ILE A 17 -1.00 -7.19 1.62
N ARG A 18 -0.29 -8.08 2.33
CA ARG A 18 1.17 -8.13 2.28
C ARG A 18 1.66 -8.35 0.84
N LEU A 19 1.13 -9.35 0.15
CA LEU A 19 1.46 -9.66 -1.24
C LEU A 19 1.07 -8.52 -2.19
N ALA A 20 -0.11 -7.92 -2.01
CA ALA A 20 -0.55 -6.78 -2.81
C ALA A 20 0.41 -5.59 -2.69
N CYS A 21 0.85 -5.26 -1.48
CA CYS A 21 1.82 -4.19 -1.26
C CYS A 21 3.17 -4.51 -1.92
N HIS A 22 3.69 -5.74 -1.76
CA HIS A 22 4.93 -6.19 -2.43
C HIS A 22 4.83 -6.10 -3.96
N ALA A 23 3.71 -6.53 -4.54
CA ALA A 23 3.46 -6.40 -5.99
C ALA A 23 3.44 -4.93 -6.43
N GLY A 24 2.86 -4.04 -5.61
CA GLY A 24 2.92 -2.60 -5.80
C GLY A 24 4.36 -2.07 -5.84
N LEU A 25 5.21 -2.47 -4.89
CA LEU A 25 6.62 -2.06 -4.86
C LEU A 25 7.40 -2.49 -6.10
N VAL A 26 7.20 -3.74 -6.55
CA VAL A 26 7.82 -4.25 -7.79
C VAL A 26 7.41 -3.43 -9.01
N ARG A 27 6.16 -2.97 -9.06
CA ARG A 27 5.67 -2.12 -10.15
C ARG A 27 6.28 -0.71 -10.09
N LEU A 28 6.39 -0.13 -8.89
CA LEU A 28 6.93 1.20 -8.67
C LEU A 28 8.41 1.32 -9.07
N GLU A 29 9.20 0.29 -8.79
CA GLU A 29 10.65 0.25 -9.08
C GLU A 29 10.96 0.15 -10.59
N GLN A 30 9.96 -0.08 -11.45
CA GLN A 30 10.18 -0.09 -12.90
C GLN A 30 10.55 1.31 -13.40
N PRO A 31 11.60 1.47 -14.24
CA PRO A 31 12.10 2.78 -14.66
C PRO A 31 11.07 3.68 -15.37
N SER A 32 10.06 3.09 -16.00
CA SER A 32 8.93 3.81 -16.61
C SER A 32 8.03 4.46 -15.55
N TYR A 33 7.68 3.72 -14.51
CA TYR A 33 6.84 4.18 -13.40
C TYR A 33 7.56 5.19 -12.52
N GLN A 34 8.83 4.92 -12.18
CA GLN A 34 9.69 5.85 -11.44
C GLN A 34 9.76 7.22 -12.12
N ARG A 35 9.99 7.27 -13.44
CA ARG A 35 10.05 8.54 -14.18
C ARG A 35 8.72 9.29 -14.15
N ILE A 36 7.61 8.60 -14.41
CA ILE A 36 6.27 9.22 -14.40
C ILE A 36 5.94 9.78 -13.01
N LEU A 37 6.14 8.99 -11.96
CA LEU A 37 5.82 9.40 -10.58
C LEU A 37 6.72 10.53 -10.08
N SER A 38 8.01 10.52 -10.43
CA SER A 38 8.92 11.62 -10.10
C SER A 38 8.47 12.95 -10.71
N ILE A 39 7.94 12.93 -11.95
CA ILE A 39 7.38 14.11 -12.62
C ILE A 39 6.08 14.56 -11.93
N LEU A 40 5.14 13.64 -11.67
CA LEU A 40 3.85 13.97 -11.07
C LEU A 40 3.95 14.55 -9.65
N LEU A 41 4.92 14.08 -8.85
CA LEU A 41 5.12 14.57 -7.48
C LEU A 41 5.91 15.87 -7.38
N HIS A 42 6.87 16.10 -8.29
CA HIS A 42 7.76 17.27 -8.22
C HIS A 42 7.38 18.41 -9.17
N ARG A 43 6.51 18.16 -10.16
CA ARG A 43 6.05 19.17 -11.12
C ARG A 43 4.52 19.25 -11.14
N CYS A 44 3.94 19.75 -10.05
CA CYS A 44 2.59 20.28 -10.05
C CYS A 44 2.57 21.63 -10.78
N GLU A 45 2.79 21.64 -12.09
CA GLU A 45 2.36 22.80 -12.89
C GLU A 45 0.83 22.71 -12.98
N PHE A 46 0.14 23.75 -12.48
CA PHE A 46 -1.33 23.83 -12.48
C PHE A 46 -1.85 23.67 -13.91
N PHE A 47 -2.37 22.49 -14.24
CA PHE A 47 -3.28 22.35 -15.37
C PHE A 47 -4.60 22.98 -14.92
N SER A 48 -5.03 24.03 -15.64
CA SER A 48 -6.02 25.04 -15.24
C SER A 48 -7.31 24.54 -14.57
N ASP A 49 -7.68 23.27 -14.74
CA ASP A 49 -8.96 22.70 -14.30
C ASP A 49 -8.85 21.49 -13.35
N ILE A 50 -7.64 21.05 -12.97
CA ILE A 50 -7.43 19.92 -12.03
C ILE A 50 -6.52 20.36 -10.89
N ASN A 51 -7.04 20.34 -9.66
CA ASN A 51 -6.25 20.53 -8.44
C ASN A 51 -5.54 19.21 -8.08
N PRO A 52 -4.21 19.13 -8.15
CA PRO A 52 -3.48 17.89 -7.85
C PRO A 52 -3.68 17.39 -6.43
N LEU A 53 -3.94 18.30 -5.47
CA LEU A 53 -4.17 17.93 -4.07
C LEU A 53 -5.48 17.17 -3.90
N ASP A 54 -6.56 17.64 -4.52
CA ASP A 54 -7.88 16.98 -4.45
C ASP A 54 -7.82 15.59 -5.11
N MET A 55 -7.05 15.45 -6.19
CA MET A 55 -6.81 14.15 -6.83
C MET A 55 -6.02 13.20 -5.93
N GLN A 56 -4.97 13.69 -5.26
CA GLN A 56 -4.20 12.89 -4.30
C GLN A 56 -5.05 12.47 -3.09
N GLU A 57 -5.88 13.37 -2.57
CA GLU A 57 -6.80 13.07 -1.48
C GLU A 57 -7.81 11.99 -1.88
N LYS A 58 -8.40 12.09 -3.08
CA LYS A 58 -9.33 11.09 -3.59
C LYS A 58 -8.68 9.71 -3.70
N ILE A 59 -7.50 9.63 -4.31
CA ILE A 59 -6.74 8.36 -4.42
C ILE A 59 -6.40 7.82 -3.02
N GLY A 60 -5.98 8.70 -2.11
CA GLY A 60 -5.70 8.33 -0.72
C GLY A 60 -6.91 7.73 -0.02
N ASN A 61 -8.09 8.31 -0.19
CA ASN A 61 -9.33 7.81 0.40
C ASN A 61 -9.77 6.47 -0.23
N GLU A 62 -9.66 6.31 -1.55
CA GLU A 62 -9.94 5.04 -2.23
C GLU A 62 -9.02 3.92 -1.72
N CYS A 63 -7.71 4.18 -1.61
CA CYS A 63 -6.76 3.21 -1.05
C CYS A 63 -7.05 2.91 0.43
N PHE A 64 -7.51 3.90 1.20
CA PHE A 64 -7.89 3.71 2.60
C PHE A 64 -9.07 2.76 2.72
N ASP A 65 -10.13 2.97 1.94
CA ASP A 65 -11.34 2.16 1.98
C ASP A 65 -11.06 0.70 1.57
N GLU A 66 -10.28 0.49 0.51
CA GLU A 66 -9.85 -0.84 0.08
C GLU A 66 -9.07 -1.58 1.18
N MET A 67 -8.11 -0.89 1.80
CA MET A 67 -7.29 -1.45 2.85
C MET A 67 -8.07 -1.71 4.15
N LEU A 68 -9.02 -0.84 4.48
CA LEU A 68 -9.93 -1.01 5.62
C LEU A 68 -10.76 -2.27 5.51
N ASN A 69 -11.27 -2.59 4.31
CA ASN A 69 -12.00 -3.84 4.09
C ASN A 69 -11.14 -5.07 4.42
N VAL A 70 -9.86 -5.05 4.05
CA VAL A 70 -8.94 -6.17 4.33
C VAL A 70 -8.65 -6.30 5.83
N PHE A 71 -8.38 -5.19 6.53
CA PHE A 71 -8.14 -5.24 7.97
C PHE A 71 -9.40 -5.56 8.78
N THR A 72 -10.58 -5.22 8.27
CA THR A 72 -11.86 -5.60 8.87
C THR A 72 -12.04 -7.11 8.81
N LEU A 73 -11.81 -7.71 7.64
CA LEU A 73 -11.84 -9.16 7.48
C LEU A 73 -10.77 -9.86 8.34
N ALA A 74 -9.58 -9.28 8.47
CA ALA A 74 -8.54 -9.80 9.36
C ALA A 74 -8.98 -9.81 10.85
N GLN A 75 -9.67 -8.76 11.30
CA GLN A 75 -10.22 -8.71 12.66
C GLN A 75 -11.34 -9.74 12.86
N GLU A 76 -12.26 -9.88 11.90
CA GLU A 76 -13.34 -10.88 11.94
C GLU A 76 -12.78 -12.32 12.03
N GLN A 77 -11.63 -12.57 11.39
CA GLN A 77 -10.90 -13.83 11.45
C GLN A 77 -9.95 -13.94 12.67
N GLN A 78 -9.96 -12.96 13.57
CA GLN A 78 -9.13 -12.91 14.78
C GLN A 78 -7.61 -12.95 14.51
N LEU A 79 -7.19 -12.49 13.33
CA LEU A 79 -5.79 -12.42 12.91
C LEU A 79 -5.12 -11.12 13.33
N LEU A 80 -5.90 -10.07 13.58
CA LEU A 80 -5.41 -8.78 14.06
C LEU A 80 -5.26 -8.82 15.59
N ARG A 81 -4.23 -8.14 16.11
CA ARG A 81 -4.01 -7.97 17.55
C ARG A 81 -5.23 -7.34 18.22
N GLU A 82 -5.60 -7.81 19.40
CA GLU A 82 -6.87 -7.46 20.08
C GLU A 82 -7.03 -5.97 20.44
N ASP A 83 -5.91 -5.26 20.62
CA ASP A 83 -5.88 -3.83 20.96
C ASP A 83 -5.81 -2.90 19.73
N LEU A 84 -5.88 -3.47 18.52
CA LEU A 84 -5.73 -2.74 17.27
C LEU A 84 -7.04 -2.81 16.48
N SER A 85 -7.67 -1.65 16.24
CA SER A 85 -8.83 -1.58 15.35
C SER A 85 -8.40 -1.60 13.86
N PRO A 86 -9.27 -2.07 12.95
CA PRO A 86 -9.01 -2.04 11.51
C PRO A 86 -8.66 -0.64 11.00
N GLU A 87 -9.36 0.39 11.48
CA GLU A 87 -9.13 1.79 11.07
C GLU A 87 -7.73 2.26 11.48
N ILE A 88 -7.26 1.89 12.67
CA ILE A 88 -5.91 2.24 13.12
C ILE A 88 -4.87 1.45 12.33
N ALA A 89 -5.08 0.16 12.08
CA ALA A 89 -4.20 -0.66 11.24
C ALA A 89 -4.06 -0.06 9.83
N THR A 90 -5.17 0.32 9.21
CA THR A 90 -5.21 1.00 7.91
C THR A 90 -4.45 2.31 7.93
N ARG A 91 -4.71 3.21 8.91
CA ARG A 91 -4.02 4.50 9.00
C ARG A 91 -2.51 4.35 9.18
N LEU A 92 -2.09 3.38 10.00
CA LEU A 92 -0.67 3.08 10.22
C LEU A 92 0.00 2.62 8.93
N MET A 93 -0.61 1.66 8.24
CA MET A 93 -0.09 1.11 6.99
C MET A 93 -0.05 2.18 5.88
N GLN A 94 -1.12 2.95 5.71
CA GLN A 94 -1.19 4.04 4.73
C GLN A 94 -0.16 5.14 5.01
N SER A 95 0.01 5.56 6.27
CA SER A 95 0.99 6.58 6.65
C SER A 95 2.42 6.10 6.39
N MET A 96 2.70 4.84 6.71
CA MET A 96 4.01 4.21 6.45
C MET A 96 4.30 4.13 4.95
N LEU A 97 3.36 3.64 4.14
CA LEU A 97 3.52 3.54 2.69
C LEU A 97 3.66 4.92 2.04
N GLY A 98 2.81 5.89 2.44
CA GLY A 98 2.89 7.26 1.93
C GLY A 98 4.23 7.93 2.24
N GLY A 99 4.73 7.77 3.48
CA GLY A 99 6.05 8.27 3.86
C GLY A 99 7.19 7.60 3.09
N LEU A 100 7.13 6.28 2.94
CA LEU A 100 8.10 5.50 2.14
C LEU A 100 8.13 5.96 0.68
N PHE A 101 6.97 6.14 0.06
CA PHE A 101 6.87 6.57 -1.34
C PHE A 101 7.39 7.97 -1.52
N HIS A 102 7.04 8.90 -0.62
CA HIS A 102 7.53 10.26 -0.66
C HIS A 102 9.06 10.32 -0.50
N ASP A 103 9.63 9.58 0.47
CA ASP A 103 11.08 9.53 0.69
C ASP A 103 11.82 8.92 -0.51
N TRP A 104 11.32 7.80 -1.05
CA TRP A 104 11.90 7.17 -2.21
C TRP A 104 11.85 8.05 -3.45
N LEU A 105 10.71 8.68 -3.75
CA LEU A 105 10.54 9.49 -4.96
C LEU A 105 11.42 10.74 -4.97
N ARG A 106 11.82 11.23 -3.79
CA ARG A 106 12.78 12.34 -3.65
C ARG A 106 14.19 11.95 -4.09
N ASN A 107 14.63 10.72 -3.83
CA ASN A 107 15.93 10.21 -4.28
C ASN A 107 15.87 8.69 -4.53
N PRO A 108 15.34 8.25 -5.68
CA PRO A 108 15.12 6.83 -5.95
C PRO A 108 16.39 5.97 -5.98
N ASP A 109 17.55 6.60 -6.21
CA ASP A 109 18.85 5.93 -6.24
C ASP A 109 19.45 5.75 -4.83
N ALA A 110 18.85 6.35 -3.80
CA ALA A 110 19.32 6.22 -2.42
C ALA A 110 19.10 4.82 -1.83
N PHE A 111 18.06 4.13 -2.29
CA PHE A 111 17.72 2.78 -1.84
C PHE A 111 16.72 2.10 -2.78
N SER A 112 16.73 0.76 -2.79
CA SER A 112 15.67 -0.03 -3.43
C SER A 112 14.38 0.08 -2.63
N ILE A 113 13.33 0.62 -3.25
CA ILE A 113 12.00 0.68 -2.63
C ILE A 113 11.44 -0.72 -2.41
N ARG A 114 11.79 -1.68 -3.28
CA ARG A 114 11.37 -3.08 -3.14
C ARG A 114 12.00 -3.73 -1.92
N GLU A 115 13.29 -3.56 -1.70
CA GLU A 115 14.00 -4.15 -0.56
C GLU A 115 13.57 -3.48 0.75
N ARG A 116 13.76 -2.15 0.87
CA ARG A 116 13.43 -1.42 2.11
C ARG A 116 11.93 -1.44 2.39
N GLY A 117 11.11 -1.22 1.36
CA GLY A 117 9.65 -1.23 1.51
C GLY A 117 9.12 -2.60 1.87
N GLY A 118 9.70 -3.66 1.29
CA GLY A 118 9.34 -5.03 1.63
C GLY A 118 9.57 -5.35 3.11
N GLU A 119 10.73 -4.95 3.65
CA GLU A 119 11.03 -5.10 5.07
C GLU A 119 10.05 -4.34 5.97
N LEU A 120 9.68 -3.11 5.59
CA LEU A 120 8.70 -2.31 6.35
C LEU A 120 7.31 -2.94 6.32
N ILE A 121 6.84 -3.39 5.16
CA ILE A 121 5.55 -4.08 4.99
C ILE A 121 5.51 -5.34 5.84
N ASP A 122 6.52 -6.20 5.71
CA ASP A 122 6.56 -7.48 6.42
C ASP A 122 6.65 -7.27 7.94
N THR A 123 7.37 -6.24 8.38
CA THR A 123 7.46 -5.88 9.79
C THR A 123 6.14 -5.32 10.31
N SER A 124 5.50 -4.40 9.58
CA SER A 124 4.20 -3.83 9.96
C SER A 124 3.13 -4.91 10.08
N ILE A 125 3.01 -5.82 9.10
CA ILE A 125 2.05 -6.93 9.16
C ILE A 125 2.34 -7.82 10.37
N ARG A 126 3.61 -8.17 10.63
CA ARG A 126 3.99 -8.96 11.81
C ARG A 126 3.64 -8.28 13.13
N MET A 127 3.78 -6.96 13.23
CA MET A 127 3.45 -6.20 14.44
C MET A 127 1.94 -6.07 14.67
N MET A 128 1.13 -6.13 13.60
CA MET A 128 -0.33 -6.06 13.65
C MET A 128 -0.98 -7.44 13.82
N HIS A 129 -0.29 -8.51 13.43
CA HIS A 129 -0.75 -9.89 13.58
C HIS A 129 -0.81 -10.30 15.06
N ARG A 130 -1.85 -11.06 15.43
CA ARG A 130 -2.02 -11.69 16.76
C ARG A 130 -1.10 -12.89 16.96
#